data_AF-A0A0Q6RF01-F1
#
_entry.id   AF-A0A0Q6RF01-F1
#
_cell.length_a   1.000
_cell.length_b   1.000
_cell.length_c   1.000
_cell.angle_alpha   90.00
_cell.angle_beta   90.00
_cell.angle_gamma   90.00
#
_symmetry.space_group_name_H-M   'P 1'
#
loop_
_entity.id
_entity.type
_entity.pdbx_description
1 polymer ?
#
loop_
_entity_poly.entity_id
_entity_poly.type
_entity_poly.pdbx_seq_one_letter_code
_entity_poly.pdbx_strand_id
1 'polypeptide(L)' 'MTDCGCDKAKAELEEFLHNELSAEQCQDIRDHMSNCDDCSAEHLVGLTLTTKVKEACQEKAPDELRAMILGTIERLDARA' A
#
# COMPACT_ATOMS: atom_id res chain seq x y z
N MET A 1 21.86 -22.01 7.44
CA MET A 1 21.28 -20.96 6.59
C MET A 1 19.84 -20.87 7.02
N THR A 2 19.51 -19.86 7.80
CA THR A 2 18.18 -19.69 8.36
C THR A 2 17.24 -19.39 7.21
N ASP A 3 16.23 -20.21 7.03
CA ASP A 3 15.13 -19.92 6.11
C ASP A 3 14.52 -18.58 6.55
N CYS A 4 14.78 -17.54 5.78
CA CYS A 4 14.34 -16.18 6.09
C CYS A 4 12.82 -16.03 5.88
N GLY A 5 12.14 -17.04 5.32
CA GLY A 5 10.71 -16.99 5.01
C GLY A 5 10.40 -16.14 3.78
N CYS A 6 11.41 -15.80 2.97
CA CYS A 6 11.25 -14.93 1.79
C CYS A 6 10.30 -15.53 0.75
N ASP A 7 10.31 -16.85 0.54
CA ASP A 7 9.43 -17.48 -0.46
C ASP A 7 7.96 -17.27 -0.14
N LYS A 8 7.59 -17.41 1.15
CA LYS A 8 6.23 -17.11 1.62
C LYS A 8 5.94 -15.61 1.51
N ALA A 9 6.85 -14.76 2.00
CA ALA A 9 6.65 -13.31 1.97
C ALA A 9 6.47 -12.78 0.53
N LYS A 10 7.26 -13.29 -0.44
CA LYS A 10 7.14 -12.95 -1.85
C LYS A 10 5.85 -13.46 -2.47
N ALA A 11 5.39 -14.65 -2.09
CA ALA A 11 4.12 -15.20 -2.57
C ALA A 11 2.91 -14.37 -2.10
N GLU A 12 2.94 -13.87 -0.87
CA GLU A 12 1.87 -13.06 -0.29
C GLU A 12 2.02 -11.55 -0.58
N LEU A 13 3.13 -11.12 -1.20
CA LEU A 13 3.45 -9.70 -1.38
C LEU A 13 2.49 -8.98 -2.33
N GLU A 14 1.99 -9.67 -3.35
CA GLU A 14 1.01 -9.11 -4.28
C GLU A 14 -0.33 -8.85 -3.56
N GLU A 15 -0.79 -9.81 -2.78
CA GLU A 15 -2.00 -9.69 -1.95
C GLU A 15 -1.84 -8.57 -0.91
N PHE A 16 -0.63 -8.40 -0.36
CA PHE A 16 -0.29 -7.28 0.52
C PHE A 16 -0.41 -5.92 -0.18
N LEU A 17 0.16 -5.79 -1.39
CA LEU A 17 0.11 -4.54 -2.18
C LEU A 17 -1.33 -4.13 -2.53
N HIS A 18 -2.23 -5.11 -2.70
CA HIS A 18 -3.63 -4.87 -3.03
C HIS A 18 -4.55 -4.81 -1.81
N ASN A 19 -4.01 -4.90 -0.59
CA ASN A 19 -4.77 -4.89 0.66
C ASN A 19 -5.82 -6.02 0.72
N GLU A 20 -5.43 -7.22 0.26
CA GLU A 20 -6.27 -8.43 0.20
C GLU A 20 -5.96 -9.41 1.35
N LEU A 21 -5.01 -9.06 2.20
CA LEU A 21 -4.60 -9.86 3.36
C LEU A 21 -5.36 -9.48 4.63
N SER A 22 -5.43 -10.42 5.57
CA SER A 22 -5.86 -10.10 6.93
C SER A 22 -4.89 -9.15 7.64
N ALA A 23 -5.35 -8.48 8.69
CA ALA A 23 -4.51 -7.57 9.47
C ALA A 23 -3.27 -8.26 10.08
N GLU A 24 -3.40 -9.54 10.48
CA GLU A 24 -2.32 -10.36 11.00
C GLU A 24 -1.27 -10.65 9.92
N GLN A 25 -1.69 -11.13 8.75
CA GLN A 25 -0.79 -11.37 7.61
C GLN A 25 -0.09 -10.09 7.13
N CYS A 26 -0.79 -8.96 7.15
CA CYS A 26 -0.18 -7.67 6.84
C CYS A 26 0.92 -7.31 7.85
N GLN A 27 0.74 -7.64 9.12
CA GLN A 27 1.74 -7.40 10.15
C GLN A 27 2.96 -8.30 9.94
N ASP A 28 2.75 -9.59 9.68
CA ASP A 28 3.82 -10.55 9.40
C ASP A 28 4.72 -10.10 8.24
N ILE A 29 4.13 -9.64 7.13
CA ILE A 29 4.87 -9.15 5.97
C ILE A 29 5.65 -7.87 6.31
N ARG A 30 5.07 -6.93 7.06
CA ARG A 30 5.79 -5.71 7.50
C ARG A 30 6.96 -6.05 8.40
N ASP A 31 6.78 -6.98 9.32
CA ASP A 31 7.85 -7.42 10.23
C ASP A 31 8.96 -8.12 9.46
N HIS A 32 8.62 -8.94 8.46
CA HIS A 32 9.61 -9.54 7.57
C HIS A 32 10.38 -8.49 6.75
N MET A 33 9.68 -7.57 6.07
CA MET A 33 10.32 -6.52 5.27
C MET A 33 11.26 -5.63 6.10
N SER A 34 10.92 -5.38 7.36
CA SER A 34 11.77 -4.62 8.29
C SER A 34 13.13 -5.26 8.56
N ASN A 35 13.28 -6.56 8.26
CA ASN A 35 14.49 -7.34 8.48
C ASN A 35 15.06 -7.95 7.19
N CYS A 36 14.45 -7.68 6.04
CA CYS A 36 14.80 -8.29 4.75
C CYS A 36 14.83 -7.25 3.63
N ASP A 37 16.05 -6.89 3.19
CA ASP A 37 16.27 -5.93 2.11
C ASP A 37 15.71 -6.43 0.77
N ASP A 38 15.77 -7.73 0.52
CA ASP A 38 15.30 -8.34 -0.72
C ASP A 38 13.78 -8.21 -0.87
N CYS A 39 13.00 -8.59 0.15
CA CYS A 39 11.55 -8.42 0.13
C CYS A 39 11.13 -6.94 0.16
N SER A 40 11.89 -6.07 0.83
CA SER A 40 11.69 -4.62 0.77
C SER A 40 11.90 -4.06 -0.64
N ALA A 41 12.91 -4.56 -1.36
CA ALA A 41 13.18 -4.17 -2.74
C ALA A 41 12.07 -4.64 -3.69
N GLU A 42 11.62 -5.89 -3.57
CA GLU A 42 10.49 -6.43 -4.35
C GLU A 42 9.20 -5.63 -4.10
N HIS A 43 8.92 -5.28 -2.83
CA HIS A 43 7.77 -4.45 -2.47
C HIS A 43 7.84 -3.09 -3.16
N LEU A 44 9.01 -2.46 -3.17
CA LEU A 44 9.21 -1.17 -3.84
C LEU A 44 8.97 -1.26 -5.35
N VAL A 45 9.40 -2.35 -6.00
CA VAL A 45 9.15 -2.59 -7.42
C VAL A 45 7.64 -2.69 -7.68
N GLY A 46 6.94 -3.54 -6.92
CA GLY A 46 5.49 -3.71 -7.05
C GLY A 46 4.73 -2.40 -6.82
N LEU A 47 5.05 -1.67 -5.75
CA LEU A 47 4.46 -0.37 -5.45
C LEU A 47 4.69 0.65 -6.59
N THR A 48 5.90 0.66 -7.15
CA THR A 48 6.24 1.57 -8.25
C THR A 48 5.41 1.27 -9.48
N LEU A 49 5.29 -0.02 -9.86
CA LEU A 49 4.48 -0.45 -10.99
C LEU A 49 3.00 -0.09 -10.79
N THR A 50 2.42 -0.43 -9.64
CA THR A 50 1.02 -0.11 -9.32
C THR A 50 0.77 1.40 -9.35
N THR A 51 1.70 2.20 -8.84
CA THR A 51 1.61 3.66 -8.89
C THR A 51 1.63 4.16 -10.33
N LYS A 52 2.53 3.65 -11.19
CA LYS A 52 2.59 4.06 -12.60
C LYS A 52 1.35 3.68 -13.39
N VAL A 53 0.81 2.49 -13.16
CA VAL A 53 -0.46 2.07 -13.77
C VAL A 53 -1.59 2.99 -13.31
N LYS A 54 -1.68 3.29 -12.01
CA LYS A 54 -2.68 4.22 -11.48
C LYS A 54 -2.55 5.62 -12.10
N GLU A 55 -1.34 6.16 -12.19
CA GLU A 55 -1.10 7.47 -12.81
C GLU A 55 -1.58 7.53 -14.27
N ALA A 56 -1.32 6.46 -15.04
CA ALA A 56 -1.68 6.38 -16.45
C ALA A 56 -3.18 6.10 -16.68
N CYS A 57 -3.82 5.36 -15.78
CA CYS A 57 -5.17 4.84 -15.98
C CYS A 57 -6.24 5.48 -15.07
N GLN A 58 -5.87 6.35 -14.13
CA GLN A 58 -6.85 6.97 -13.23
C GLN A 58 -7.77 7.96 -13.95
N GLU A 59 -9.05 7.88 -13.62
CA GLU A 59 -10.02 8.88 -14.05
C GLU A 59 -9.97 10.10 -13.13
N LYS A 60 -10.23 11.29 -13.70
CA LYS A 60 -10.32 12.52 -12.91
C LYS A 60 -11.57 12.47 -12.04
N ALA A 61 -11.41 12.58 -10.73
CA ALA A 61 -12.54 12.71 -9.81
C ALA A 61 -13.43 13.92 -10.17
N PRO A 62 -14.77 13.81 -10.06
CA PRO A 62 -15.67 14.94 -10.27
C PRO A 62 -15.34 16.11 -9.34
N ASP A 63 -15.35 17.33 -9.89
CA ASP A 63 -14.93 18.53 -9.16
C ASP A 63 -15.83 18.82 -7.94
N GLU A 64 -17.13 18.49 -8.03
CA GLU A 64 -18.09 18.63 -6.92
C GLU A 64 -17.72 17.71 -5.73
N LEU A 65 -17.43 16.44 -6.02
CA LEU A 65 -17.03 15.48 -4.98
C LEU A 65 -15.73 15.92 -4.30
N ARG A 66 -14.76 16.41 -5.09
CA ARG A 66 -13.51 16.97 -4.56
C ARG A 66 -13.77 18.16 -3.63
N ALA A 67 -14.64 19.09 -4.02
CA ALA A 67 -15.00 20.24 -3.20
C ALA A 67 -15.69 19.83 -1.88
N MET A 68 -16.59 18.85 -1.94
CA MET A 68 -17.26 18.30 -0.74
C MET A 68 -16.28 17.68 0.25
N ILE A 69 -15.31 16.89 -0.24
CA ILE A 69 -14.31 16.23 0.59
C ILE A 69 -13.41 17.28 1.25
N LEU A 70 -12.85 18.22 0.47
CA LEU A 70 -11.97 19.27 1.00
C LEU A 70 -12.69 20.13 2.04
N GLY A 71 -13.92 20.57 1.77
CA GLY A 71 -14.70 21.33 2.75
C GLY A 71 -15.05 20.52 4.01
N THR A 72 -15.09 19.19 3.94
CA THR A 72 -15.27 18.35 5.13
C THR A 72 -13.99 18.27 5.96
N ILE A 73 -12.84 18.11 5.32
CA ILE A 73 -11.53 18.10 5.98
C ILE A 73 -11.30 19.43 6.71
N GLU A 74 -11.50 20.56 6.02
CA GLU A 74 -11.35 21.90 6.61
C GLU A 74 -12.24 22.10 7.85
N ARG A 75 -13.48 21.60 7.82
CA ARG A 75 -14.39 21.66 8.97
C ARG A 75 -13.95 20.78 10.14
N LEU A 76 -13.31 19.64 9.89
CA LEU A 76 -12.80 18.76 10.93
C LEU A 76 -11.55 19.37 11.57
N ASP A 77 -10.66 19.93 10.76
CA ASP A 77 -9.43 20.58 11.24
C ASP A 77 -9.74 21.83 12.07
N ALA A 78 -10.76 22.62 11.70
CA ALA A 78 -11.19 23.79 12.47
C ALA A 78 -11.85 23.44 13.83
N ARG A 79 -12.15 22.17 14.10
CA ARG A 79 -12.70 21.68 15.37
C ARG A 79 -11.63 21.10 16.31
N ALA A 80 -10.41 20.89 15.80
CA ALA A 80 -9.25 20.43 16.56
C ALA A 80 -8.50 21.60 17.19
#